data_AF-A0A8H3LL14-F1
#
_entry.id   AF-A0A8H3LL14-F1
#
_cell.length_a   1.000
_cell.length_b   1.000
_cell.length_c   1.000
_cell.angle_alpha   90.00
_cell.angle_beta   90.00
_cell.angle_gamma   90.00
#
_symmetry.space_group_name_H-M   'P 1'
#
loop_
_entity.id
_entity.type
_entity.pdbx_description
1 polymer ?
#
loop_
_entity_poly.entity_id
_entity_poly.type
_entity_poly.pdbx_seq_one_letter_code
_entity_poly.pdbx_strand_id
1 'polypeptide(L)'
;MSTIELIGTPVTLWCIASGGTTAFKVTAGTDNDLSDLRELIRNKKPNDFANVDPDNLILWSVNVGQNVIDNINDMLNEDNKLLISGNTVGVTFHDLGGTNIRVVVGVPIIEQPVDAGTKSLDRVYIFVDNSNFLIQGEYYICRKKPLDYLLNNNQIVFDYGLLFKRIKGNRELGNIPVIVGSEISPDDSIYKEGYDIKVFERNCIGKEKGVDNFITLKMAKAFYRESPGTLVLIAGDGDYFETLLEAVNFKWEVEVWFWKGASGYIKGEAKIHYTQLETCYKFFVYATGDNRYNMETLEFTSDTVIEDKEIVEWLANLNLFCWINRKSGTTYLYFNDARELNIAKGWIMREHKEITIWEKKVQRRKQTQTKLTGGINESERNGVGSMDKSHIEALAINIVSKANRSSENINIPKVDPCPICGEDIYTLEGGIIKEFTLASCGDIFHQKCLEEYLVDDGPHGH
;
A
#
# COMPACT_ATOMS: atom_id res chain seq x y z
N MET A 1 -15.46 40.98 12.86
CA MET A 1 -16.20 39.74 12.56
C MET A 1 -17.05 40.05 11.33
N SER A 2 -16.73 39.40 10.21
CA SER A 2 -17.59 39.44 9.03
C SER A 2 -18.87 38.67 9.37
N THR A 3 -20.01 39.34 9.31
CA THR A 3 -21.31 38.68 9.45
C THR A 3 -21.71 38.17 8.09
N ILE A 4 -21.65 36.84 7.89
CA ILE A 4 -22.18 36.20 6.69
C ILE A 4 -23.69 36.33 6.71
N GLU A 5 -24.25 36.80 5.61
CA GLU A 5 -25.69 36.90 5.42
C GLU A 5 -26.26 35.50 5.11
N LEU A 6 -27.35 35.13 5.78
CA LEU A 6 -28.08 33.90 5.46
C LEU A 6 -28.89 34.13 4.19
N ILE A 7 -28.51 33.48 3.10
CA ILE A 7 -29.18 33.62 1.79
C ILE A 7 -30.17 32.48 1.61
N GLY A 8 -31.44 32.80 1.35
CA GLY A 8 -32.50 31.81 1.20
C GLY A 8 -33.10 31.36 2.53
N THR A 9 -33.63 30.14 2.59
CA THR A 9 -34.33 29.63 3.78
C THR A 9 -33.33 29.12 4.82
N PRO A 10 -33.42 29.52 6.11
CA PRO A 10 -32.53 29.00 7.13
C PRO A 10 -32.72 27.50 7.37
N VAL A 11 -31.64 26.74 7.31
CA VAL A 11 -31.57 25.31 7.65
C VAL A 11 -30.54 25.08 8.75
N THR A 12 -30.80 24.09 9.61
CA THR A 12 -29.87 23.70 10.68
C THR A 12 -29.15 22.43 10.30
N LEU A 13 -27.81 22.49 10.28
CA LEU A 13 -26.93 21.37 10.08
C LEU A 13 -26.33 20.94 11.42
N TRP A 14 -26.31 19.64 11.68
CA TRP A 14 -25.53 19.06 12.77
C TRP A 14 -24.14 18.72 12.25
N CYS A 15 -23.13 19.35 12.82
CA CYS A 15 -21.74 19.21 12.44
C CYS A 15 -20.95 18.54 13.57
N ILE A 16 -19.85 17.88 13.25
CA ILE A 16 -18.89 17.37 14.25
C ILE A 16 -17.47 17.56 13.72
N ALA A 17 -16.52 17.86 14.60
CA ALA A 17 -15.11 17.87 14.23
C ALA A 17 -14.63 16.41 14.06
N SER A 18 -13.79 16.12 13.07
CA SER A 18 -13.18 14.79 12.92
C SER A 18 -12.38 14.44 14.18
N GLY A 19 -12.60 13.23 14.70
CA GLY A 19 -12.06 12.79 16.00
C GLY A 19 -12.73 13.42 17.24
N GLY A 20 -13.70 14.31 17.05
CA GLY A 20 -14.49 14.88 18.15
C GLY A 20 -15.61 13.95 18.61
N THR A 21 -16.02 14.11 19.87
CA THR A 21 -17.09 13.29 20.49
C THR A 21 -18.43 14.02 20.63
N THR A 22 -18.50 15.30 20.24
CA THR A 22 -19.69 16.14 20.43
C THR A 22 -20.10 16.87 19.16
N ALA A 23 -21.36 16.69 18.74
CA ALA A 23 -21.93 17.39 17.62
C ALA A 23 -22.39 18.81 18.01
N PHE A 24 -22.33 19.75 17.09
CA PHE A 24 -22.75 21.13 17.25
C PHE A 24 -23.63 21.59 16.08
N LYS A 25 -24.47 22.61 16.32
CA LYS A 25 -25.41 23.12 15.30
C LYS A 25 -24.85 24.33 14.57
N VAL A 26 -24.94 24.33 13.25
CA VAL A 26 -24.68 25.48 12.39
C VAL A 26 -25.96 25.81 11.61
N THR A 27 -26.32 27.09 11.57
CA THR A 27 -27.45 27.56 10.76
C THR A 27 -26.89 28.20 9.50
N ALA A 28 -27.32 27.73 8.33
CA ALA A 28 -26.97 28.26 7.02
C ALA A 28 -28.25 28.52 6.21
N GLY A 29 -28.23 29.44 5.25
CA GLY A 29 -29.31 29.60 4.29
C GLY A 29 -29.23 28.55 3.19
N THR A 30 -30.36 28.16 2.59
CA THR A 30 -30.40 27.18 1.49
C THR A 30 -29.62 27.62 0.26
N ASP A 31 -29.46 28.92 0.06
CA ASP A 31 -28.83 29.49 -1.13
C ASP A 31 -27.40 29.96 -0.83
N ASN A 32 -26.94 29.85 0.42
CA ASN A 32 -25.53 29.98 0.74
C ASN A 32 -24.74 28.85 0.05
N ASP A 33 -23.54 29.18 -0.41
CA ASP A 33 -22.64 28.19 -1.00
C ASP A 33 -21.83 27.44 0.07
N LEU A 34 -20.94 26.55 -0.38
CA LEU A 34 -20.10 25.76 0.52
C LEU A 34 -18.91 26.55 1.11
N SER A 35 -18.56 27.73 0.58
CA SER A 35 -17.58 28.64 1.20
C SER A 35 -18.22 29.38 2.37
N ASP A 36 -19.44 29.92 2.16
CA ASP A 36 -20.26 30.49 3.23
C ASP A 36 -20.43 29.50 4.40
N LEU A 37 -20.74 28.24 4.09
CA LEU A 37 -20.89 27.20 5.12
C LEU A 37 -19.61 26.97 5.94
N ARG A 38 -18.43 26.99 5.30
CA ARG A 38 -17.15 26.83 5.98
C ARG A 38 -16.90 27.98 6.96
N GLU A 39 -17.16 29.20 6.54
CA GLU A 39 -16.97 30.37 7.40
C GLU A 39 -18.01 30.41 8.53
N LEU A 40 -19.26 29.98 8.30
CA LEU A 40 -20.26 29.75 9.37
C LEU A 40 -19.79 28.71 10.40
N ILE A 41 -19.22 27.58 9.95
CA ILE A 41 -18.68 26.53 10.83
C ILE A 41 -17.51 27.07 11.67
N ARG A 42 -16.56 27.76 11.05
CA ARG A 42 -15.41 28.36 11.74
C ARG A 42 -15.87 29.37 12.80
N ASN A 43 -16.79 30.26 12.44
CA ASN A 43 -17.33 31.27 13.35
C ASN A 43 -18.09 30.63 14.54
N LYS A 44 -18.66 29.43 14.36
CA LYS A 44 -19.35 28.71 15.42
C LYS A 44 -18.39 28.09 16.45
N LYS A 45 -17.22 27.65 16.02
CA LYS A 45 -16.17 27.04 16.87
C LYS A 45 -14.82 27.76 16.65
N PRO A 46 -14.71 29.03 17.09
CA PRO A 46 -13.53 29.85 16.80
C PRO A 46 -12.24 29.34 17.46
N ASN A 47 -12.35 28.59 18.57
CA ASN A 47 -11.20 28.00 19.25
C ASN A 47 -10.77 26.68 18.56
N ASP A 48 -11.72 25.83 18.20
CA ASP A 48 -11.44 24.51 17.62
C ASP A 48 -10.86 24.63 16.19
N PHE A 49 -11.21 25.70 15.47
CA PHE A 49 -10.74 26.00 14.12
C PHE A 49 -9.93 27.32 14.06
N ALA A 50 -9.28 27.67 15.17
CA ALA A 50 -8.43 28.86 15.24
C ALA A 50 -7.30 28.77 14.19
N ASN A 51 -6.98 29.90 13.57
CA ASN A 51 -5.87 30.04 12.60
C ASN A 51 -6.01 29.25 11.28
N VAL A 52 -7.13 28.57 11.03
CA VAL A 52 -7.42 27.93 9.75
C VAL A 52 -8.26 28.89 8.89
N ASP A 53 -7.83 29.12 7.65
CA ASP A 53 -8.65 29.79 6.64
C ASP A 53 -9.93 28.96 6.41
N PRO A 54 -11.15 29.55 6.47
CA PRO A 54 -12.38 28.83 6.22
C PRO A 54 -12.32 27.92 4.99
N ASP A 55 -11.78 28.41 3.87
CA ASP A 55 -11.75 27.67 2.59
C ASP A 55 -10.86 26.43 2.66
N ASN A 56 -9.94 26.39 3.62
CA ASN A 56 -9.10 25.23 3.86
C ASN A 56 -9.82 24.12 4.64
N LEU A 57 -10.94 24.39 5.33
CA LEU A 57 -11.68 23.35 6.05
C LEU A 57 -12.14 22.23 5.09
N ILE A 58 -11.84 20.99 5.47
CA ILE A 58 -12.27 19.80 4.77
C ILE A 58 -13.63 19.40 5.33
N LEU A 59 -14.65 19.35 4.48
CA LEU A 59 -15.99 18.97 4.89
C LEU A 59 -16.37 17.63 4.23
N TRP A 60 -17.05 16.76 4.97
CA TRP A 60 -17.68 15.56 4.43
C TRP A 60 -19.19 15.59 4.72
N SER A 61 -19.99 15.24 3.72
CA SER A 61 -21.43 15.06 3.84
C SER A 61 -21.75 13.67 4.36
N VAL A 62 -22.46 13.61 5.47
CA VAL A 62 -22.91 12.35 6.09
C VAL A 62 -24.39 12.45 6.41
N ASN A 63 -25.01 11.31 6.73
CA ASN A 63 -26.36 11.29 7.27
C ASN A 63 -26.47 10.16 8.28
N VAL A 64 -26.01 10.42 9.51
CA VAL A 64 -25.88 9.39 10.54
C VAL A 64 -26.42 9.85 11.88
N GLY A 65 -26.95 8.92 12.67
CA GLY A 65 -27.39 9.21 14.03
C GLY A 65 -26.21 9.57 14.95
N GLN A 66 -26.47 10.28 16.04
CA GLN A 66 -25.42 10.65 17.00
C GLN A 66 -24.88 9.43 17.78
N ASN A 67 -25.57 8.30 17.76
CA ASN A 67 -25.16 7.05 18.39
C ASN A 67 -23.99 6.33 17.67
N VAL A 68 -23.55 6.81 16.51
CA VAL A 68 -22.42 6.23 15.76
C VAL A 68 -21.22 7.17 15.65
N ILE A 69 -21.13 8.19 16.51
CA ILE A 69 -20.01 9.15 16.54
C ILE A 69 -18.65 8.46 16.64
N ASP A 70 -18.53 7.42 17.48
CA ASP A 70 -17.25 6.73 17.73
C ASP A 70 -16.66 6.08 16.47
N ASN A 71 -17.51 5.73 15.48
CA ASN A 71 -17.10 5.10 14.22
C ASN A 71 -17.26 6.04 13.02
N ILE A 72 -17.53 7.34 13.23
CA ILE A 72 -17.87 8.25 12.13
C ILE A 72 -16.70 8.46 11.16
N ASN A 73 -15.46 8.36 11.67
CA ASN A 73 -14.24 8.46 10.87
C ASN A 73 -14.12 7.33 9.83
N ASP A 74 -14.65 6.14 10.11
CA ASP A 74 -14.62 4.99 9.19
C ASP A 74 -15.49 5.23 7.94
N MET A 75 -16.42 6.18 8.01
CA MET A 75 -17.34 6.51 6.93
C MET A 75 -16.81 7.63 6.01
N LEU A 76 -15.67 8.25 6.34
CA LEU A 76 -15.10 9.36 5.57
C LEU A 76 -14.30 8.82 4.38
N ASN A 77 -14.66 9.24 3.18
CA ASN A 77 -13.97 8.88 1.94
C ASN A 77 -14.09 10.03 0.93
N GLU A 78 -13.59 9.85 -0.30
CA GLU A 78 -13.64 10.91 -1.31
C GLU A 78 -15.05 11.08 -1.92
N ASP A 79 -15.89 10.04 -1.92
CA ASP A 79 -17.23 10.10 -2.52
C ASP A 79 -18.17 10.99 -1.71
N ASN A 80 -17.96 11.07 -0.40
CA ASN A 80 -18.76 11.91 0.49
C ASN A 80 -18.07 13.23 0.89
N LYS A 81 -16.92 13.55 0.30
CA LYS A 81 -16.20 14.80 0.54
C LYS A 81 -16.84 15.96 -0.22
N LEU A 82 -17.05 17.07 0.47
CA LEU A 82 -17.65 18.29 -0.08
C LEU A 82 -16.56 19.19 -0.66
N LEU A 83 -16.33 19.04 -1.96
CA LEU A 83 -15.47 19.93 -2.73
C LEU A 83 -16.08 21.32 -2.83
N ILE A 84 -15.24 22.35 -2.94
CA ILE A 84 -15.69 23.70 -3.29
C ILE A 84 -16.27 23.61 -4.70
N SER A 85 -17.59 23.60 -4.77
CA SER A 85 -18.38 23.59 -5.99
C SER A 85 -19.36 24.75 -5.92
N GLY A 86 -19.85 25.22 -7.07
CA GLY A 86 -20.91 26.25 -7.12
C GLY A 86 -22.28 25.76 -6.62
N ASN A 87 -22.34 24.63 -5.90
CA ASN A 87 -23.55 24.10 -5.31
C ASN A 87 -23.88 24.84 -4.01
N THR A 88 -25.17 25.03 -3.76
CA THR A 88 -25.66 25.63 -2.52
C THR A 88 -25.90 24.57 -1.44
N VAL A 89 -26.07 25.01 -0.19
CA VAL A 89 -26.42 24.17 0.95
C VAL A 89 -27.71 23.39 0.69
N GLY A 90 -28.74 24.03 0.11
CA GLY A 90 -30.03 23.39 -0.18
C GLY A 90 -29.97 22.32 -1.27
N VAL A 91 -29.04 22.44 -2.21
CA VAL A 91 -28.76 21.40 -3.21
C VAL A 91 -27.92 20.28 -2.62
N THR A 92 -27.02 20.60 -1.70
CA THR A 92 -26.05 19.64 -1.15
C THR A 92 -26.67 18.73 -0.08
N PHE A 93 -27.55 19.27 0.75
CA PHE A 93 -28.14 18.53 1.87
C PHE A 93 -29.66 18.41 1.71
N HIS A 94 -30.12 17.17 1.61
CA HIS A 94 -31.53 16.83 1.57
C HIS A 94 -31.98 16.18 2.88
N ASP A 95 -33.29 16.14 3.12
CA ASP A 95 -33.90 15.46 4.27
C ASP A 95 -33.33 15.91 5.62
N LEU A 96 -33.16 17.22 5.81
CA LEU A 96 -32.58 17.86 7.00
C LEU A 96 -33.42 17.73 8.29
N GLY A 97 -34.42 16.84 8.30
CA GLY A 97 -35.16 16.49 9.51
C GLY A 97 -34.30 15.74 10.54
N GLY A 98 -34.61 15.94 11.82
CA GLY A 98 -34.03 15.18 12.93
C GLY A 98 -32.70 15.71 13.48
N THR A 99 -31.95 14.83 14.15
CA THR A 99 -30.72 15.15 14.87
C THR A 99 -29.47 14.48 14.28
N ASN A 100 -29.61 13.91 13.09
CA ASN A 100 -28.51 13.24 12.39
C ASN A 100 -27.41 14.23 12.06
N ILE A 101 -26.17 13.80 12.28
CA ILE A 101 -24.97 14.50 11.84
C ILE A 101 -24.99 14.53 10.31
N ARG A 102 -24.79 15.74 9.78
CA ARG A 102 -24.80 16.06 8.36
C ARG A 102 -23.43 16.41 7.81
N VAL A 103 -22.56 16.94 8.68
CA VAL A 103 -21.23 17.40 8.27
C VAL A 103 -20.18 16.92 9.25
N VAL A 104 -19.12 16.29 8.73
CA VAL A 104 -17.88 16.11 9.49
C VAL A 104 -16.88 17.16 9.01
N VAL A 105 -16.23 17.83 9.96
CA VAL A 105 -15.31 18.94 9.72
C VAL A 105 -13.90 18.50 10.07
N GLY A 106 -13.03 18.41 9.07
CA GLY A 106 -11.60 18.22 9.22
C GLY A 106 -10.85 19.54 9.00
N VAL A 107 -9.69 19.64 9.63
CA VAL A 107 -8.69 20.65 9.29
C VAL A 107 -7.62 19.98 8.43
N PRO A 108 -7.20 20.58 7.31
CA PRO A 108 -6.00 20.13 6.63
C PRO A 108 -4.84 20.32 7.61
N ILE A 109 -3.91 19.37 7.61
CA ILE A 109 -2.66 19.51 8.36
C ILE A 109 -1.85 20.61 7.68
N ILE A 110 -2.12 21.86 8.05
CA ILE A 110 -1.30 23.01 7.69
C ILE A 110 -0.25 23.11 8.78
N GLU A 111 1.00 22.82 8.44
CA GLU A 111 2.14 23.06 9.32
C GLU A 111 2.16 24.55 9.69
N GLN A 112 1.72 24.90 10.90
CA GLN A 112 1.70 26.28 11.35
C GLN A 112 3.15 26.80 11.50
N PRO A 113 3.46 28.03 11.05
CA PRO A 113 4.73 28.68 11.38
C PRO A 113 4.69 29.01 12.88
N VAL A 114 5.55 28.34 13.64
CA VAL A 114 5.59 28.50 15.09
C VAL A 114 6.46 29.71 15.44
N ASP A 115 5.88 30.61 16.25
CA ASP A 115 6.53 31.76 16.84
C ASP A 115 7.90 31.41 17.44
N ALA A 116 8.88 32.28 17.18
CA ALA A 116 10.23 32.19 17.69
C ALA A 116 10.25 32.46 19.20
N GLY A 117 9.95 31.43 19.98
CA GLY A 117 10.02 31.47 21.45
C GLY A 117 10.21 30.08 22.01
N THR A 118 11.47 29.66 22.18
CA THR A 118 11.90 28.43 22.89
C THR A 118 11.20 27.13 22.44
N LYS A 119 11.38 26.76 21.17
CA LYS A 119 11.03 25.41 20.68
C LYS A 119 12.03 24.40 21.23
N SER A 120 11.57 23.41 21.99
CA SER A 120 12.25 22.11 21.93
C SER A 120 12.19 21.67 20.47
N LEU A 121 13.32 21.27 19.89
CA LEU A 121 13.34 20.68 18.56
C LEU A 121 12.41 19.47 18.59
N ASP A 122 11.32 19.50 17.82
CA ASP A 122 10.43 18.35 17.66
C ASP A 122 11.19 17.28 16.87
N ARG A 123 11.88 16.43 17.62
CA ARG A 123 12.75 15.38 17.11
C ARG A 123 11.97 14.08 16.94
N VAL A 124 12.10 13.47 15.78
CA VAL A 124 11.48 12.19 15.45
C VAL A 124 12.52 11.08 15.40
N TYR A 125 12.18 9.94 15.98
CA TYR A 125 13.03 8.74 16.05
C TYR A 125 12.27 7.59 15.41
N ILE A 126 12.79 7.06 14.31
CA ILE A 126 12.07 6.12 13.45
C ILE A 126 12.66 4.72 13.56
N PHE A 127 11.82 3.74 13.86
CA PHE A 127 12.17 2.33 13.97
C PHE A 127 11.27 1.50 13.05
N VAL A 128 11.87 0.62 12.25
CA VAL A 128 11.16 -0.19 11.26
C VAL A 128 11.38 -1.66 11.53
N ASP A 129 10.29 -2.40 11.67
CA ASP A 129 10.28 -3.84 11.48
C ASP A 129 10.04 -4.12 10.00
N ASN A 130 11.13 -4.32 9.29
CA ASN A 130 11.16 -4.38 7.84
C ASN A 130 10.38 -5.58 7.30
N SER A 131 10.52 -6.73 7.97
CA SER A 131 9.86 -7.96 7.54
C SER A 131 8.35 -7.87 7.78
N ASN A 132 7.93 -7.33 8.92
CA ASN A 132 6.52 -7.08 9.21
C ASN A 132 5.92 -6.07 8.22
N PHE A 133 6.63 -4.97 7.96
CA PHE A 133 6.24 -3.92 7.03
C PHE A 133 6.09 -4.41 5.58
N LEU A 134 7.09 -5.09 5.03
CA LEU A 134 7.09 -5.54 3.64
C LEU A 134 6.04 -6.62 3.39
N ILE A 135 5.98 -7.66 4.24
CA ILE A 135 5.04 -8.79 4.05
C ILE A 135 3.58 -8.31 4.00
N GLN A 136 3.20 -7.42 4.93
CA GLN A 136 1.84 -6.88 4.97
C GLN A 136 1.57 -5.88 3.83
N GLY A 137 2.58 -5.09 3.46
CA GLY A 137 2.48 -4.14 2.36
C GLY A 137 2.30 -4.82 1.02
N GLU A 138 3.16 -5.78 0.70
CA GLU A 138 3.08 -6.61 -0.49
C GLU A 138 1.71 -7.28 -0.61
N TYR A 139 1.23 -7.87 0.48
CA TYR A 139 -0.09 -8.48 0.53
C TYR A 139 -1.22 -7.47 0.22
N TYR A 140 -1.15 -6.26 0.78
CA TYR A 140 -2.13 -5.20 0.51
C TYR A 140 -2.10 -4.75 -0.96
N ILE A 141 -0.91 -4.53 -1.52
CA ILE A 141 -0.75 -4.09 -2.92
C ILE A 141 -1.23 -5.18 -3.87
N CYS A 142 -0.86 -6.45 -3.64
CA CYS A 142 -1.26 -7.56 -4.50
C CYS A 142 -2.76 -7.84 -4.46
N ARG A 143 -3.46 -7.55 -3.36
CA ARG A 143 -4.92 -7.68 -3.28
C ARG A 143 -5.70 -6.65 -4.09
N LYS A 144 -5.07 -5.56 -4.52
CA LYS A 144 -5.77 -4.45 -5.20
C LYS A 144 -6.08 -4.69 -6.69
N LYS A 145 -5.73 -5.85 -7.28
CA LYS A 145 -6.10 -6.36 -8.63
C LYS A 145 -5.42 -7.74 -8.84
N PRO A 146 -5.51 -8.47 -9.98
CA PRO A 146 -4.77 -9.73 -10.15
C PRO A 146 -3.26 -9.45 -10.36
N LEU A 147 -2.57 -9.13 -9.26
CA LEU A 147 -1.20 -8.60 -9.23
C LEU A 147 -0.21 -9.59 -8.57
N ASP A 148 -0.59 -10.86 -8.42
CA ASP A 148 0.27 -11.93 -7.90
C ASP A 148 1.60 -12.04 -8.67
N TYR A 149 1.61 -11.63 -9.95
CA TYR A 149 2.80 -11.56 -10.77
C TYR A 149 3.82 -10.53 -10.29
N LEU A 150 3.38 -9.37 -9.78
CA LEU A 150 4.32 -8.32 -9.33
C LEU A 150 5.19 -8.82 -8.19
N LEU A 151 4.59 -9.60 -7.27
CA LEU A 151 5.29 -10.24 -6.16
C LEU A 151 6.32 -11.24 -6.66
N ASN A 152 5.91 -12.14 -7.57
CA ASN A 152 6.78 -13.20 -8.09
C ASN A 152 7.97 -12.68 -8.92
N ASN A 153 7.99 -11.40 -9.30
CA ASN A 153 9.07 -10.79 -10.08
C ASN A 153 9.78 -9.66 -9.34
N ASN A 154 9.53 -9.48 -8.04
CA ASN A 154 10.07 -8.38 -7.22
C ASN A 154 9.88 -7.01 -7.88
N GLN A 155 8.68 -6.77 -8.41
CA GLN A 155 8.34 -5.56 -9.16
C GLN A 155 7.62 -4.51 -8.30
N ILE A 156 7.54 -4.71 -6.98
CA ILE A 156 7.00 -3.72 -6.05
C ILE A 156 8.19 -3.07 -5.35
N VAL A 157 8.23 -1.73 -5.40
CA VAL A 157 9.28 -0.96 -4.75
C VAL A 157 8.68 -0.20 -3.58
N PHE A 158 9.28 -0.37 -2.40
CA PHE A 158 9.02 0.43 -1.20
C PHE A 158 10.19 1.39 -1.02
N ASP A 159 9.97 2.67 -1.31
CA ASP A 159 10.99 3.72 -1.22
C ASP A 159 11.07 4.27 0.20
N TYR A 160 12.09 3.86 0.96
CA TYR A 160 12.30 4.28 2.35
C TYR A 160 12.61 5.78 2.46
N GLY A 161 13.26 6.37 1.46
CA GLY A 161 13.52 7.81 1.44
C GLY A 161 12.23 8.61 1.39
N LEU A 162 11.30 8.23 0.51
CA LEU A 162 9.97 8.84 0.43
C LEU A 162 9.09 8.51 1.65
N LEU A 163 9.15 7.28 2.17
CA LEU A 163 8.45 6.87 3.38
C LEU A 163 8.86 7.74 4.57
N PHE A 164 10.18 7.85 4.81
CA PHE A 164 10.70 8.66 5.90
C PHE A 164 10.49 10.14 5.67
N LYS A 165 10.59 10.64 4.43
CA LYS A 165 10.21 12.04 4.10
C LYS A 165 8.76 12.31 4.50
N ARG A 166 7.84 11.39 4.19
CA ARG A 166 6.41 11.52 4.49
C ARG A 166 6.14 11.50 5.99
N ILE A 167 6.75 10.57 6.71
CA ILE A 167 6.57 10.39 8.16
C ILE A 167 7.21 11.55 8.91
N LYS A 168 8.47 11.86 8.62
CA LYS A 168 9.23 12.95 9.26
C LYS A 168 8.52 14.30 9.07
N GLY A 169 8.05 14.60 7.86
CA GLY A 169 7.56 15.94 7.52
C GLY A 169 8.62 17.01 7.81
N ASN A 170 8.21 18.12 8.43
CA ASN A 170 9.11 19.19 8.86
C ASN A 170 9.88 18.92 10.15
N ARG A 171 9.68 17.79 10.82
CA ARG A 171 10.40 17.44 12.06
C ARG A 171 11.87 17.17 11.79
N GLU A 172 12.72 17.33 12.78
CA GLU A 172 14.13 16.94 12.67
C GLU A 172 14.32 15.48 13.09
N LEU A 173 15.24 14.76 12.45
CA LEU A 173 15.59 13.42 12.91
C LEU A 173 16.41 13.53 14.21
N GLY A 174 15.96 12.83 15.26
CA GLY A 174 16.72 12.71 16.50
C GLY A 174 17.88 11.73 16.40
N ASN A 175 17.74 10.72 15.53
CA ASN A 175 18.77 9.75 15.18
C ASN A 175 18.63 9.31 13.72
N ILE A 176 19.63 8.57 13.23
CA ILE A 176 19.53 7.85 11.97
C ILE A 176 18.40 6.81 12.11
N PRO A 177 17.43 6.72 11.17
CA PRO A 177 16.40 5.70 11.19
C PRO A 177 16.97 4.29 11.33
N VAL A 178 16.35 3.48 12.19
CA VAL A 178 16.76 2.10 12.47
C VAL A 178 15.85 1.16 11.72
N ILE A 179 16.43 0.29 10.90
CA ILE A 179 15.68 -0.65 10.06
C ILE A 179 16.18 -2.06 10.37
N VAL A 180 15.27 -2.92 10.81
CA VAL A 180 15.61 -4.25 11.28
C VAL A 180 14.70 -5.24 10.60
N GLY A 181 15.25 -6.33 10.07
CA GLY A 181 14.43 -7.36 9.46
C GLY A 181 15.22 -8.62 9.16
N SER A 182 14.50 -9.61 8.66
CA SER A 182 15.06 -10.80 8.03
C SER A 182 15.24 -10.59 6.52
N GLU A 183 16.32 -11.15 5.99
CA GLU A 183 16.55 -11.29 4.54
C GLU A 183 16.49 -9.98 3.72
N ILE A 184 17.06 -8.89 4.25
CA ILE A 184 17.22 -7.65 3.46
C ILE A 184 18.36 -7.85 2.46
N SER A 185 18.05 -7.82 1.16
CA SER A 185 19.03 -7.98 0.09
C SER A 185 20.15 -6.94 0.22
N PRO A 186 21.44 -7.33 0.22
CA PRO A 186 22.57 -6.38 0.30
C PRO A 186 22.58 -5.33 -0.81
N ASP A 187 21.96 -5.63 -1.95
CA ASP A 187 21.86 -4.74 -3.11
C ASP A 187 20.64 -3.80 -3.06
N ASP A 188 19.82 -3.91 -2.02
CA ASP A 188 18.65 -3.06 -1.81
C ASP A 188 19.09 -1.59 -1.68
N SER A 189 18.33 -0.69 -2.31
CA SER A 189 18.61 0.75 -2.33
C SER A 189 18.68 1.34 -0.92
N ILE A 190 18.04 0.70 0.05
CA ILE A 190 18.06 1.06 1.47
C ILE A 190 19.47 1.19 2.06
N TYR A 191 20.44 0.40 1.59
CA TYR A 191 21.84 0.44 2.08
C TYR A 191 22.61 1.68 1.59
N LYS A 192 22.14 2.34 0.53
CA LYS A 192 22.80 3.53 -0.04
C LYS A 192 22.48 4.80 0.74
N GLU A 193 21.44 4.78 1.55
CA GLU A 193 20.88 5.94 2.26
C GLU A 193 21.49 6.13 3.66
N GLY A 194 22.40 5.26 4.10
CA GLY A 194 23.15 5.40 5.36
C GLY A 194 22.34 5.12 6.62
N TYR A 195 21.24 4.36 6.53
CA TYR A 195 20.41 3.98 7.67
C TYR A 195 21.11 2.98 8.62
N ASP A 196 20.66 2.91 9.88
CA ASP A 196 21.12 1.90 10.85
C ASP A 196 20.38 0.58 10.58
N ILE A 197 20.95 -0.21 9.66
CA ILE A 197 20.34 -1.45 9.19
C ILE A 197 20.90 -2.64 9.96
N LYS A 198 20.01 -3.49 10.46
CA LYS A 198 20.36 -4.77 11.09
C LYS A 198 19.56 -5.91 10.49
N VAL A 199 20.26 -6.84 9.85
CA VAL A 199 19.66 -8.07 9.31
C VAL A 199 19.85 -9.22 10.29
N PHE A 200 18.78 -10.00 10.50
CA PHE A 200 18.80 -11.27 11.21
C PHE A 200 18.57 -12.42 10.22
N GLU A 201 19.32 -13.51 10.38
CA GLU A 201 19.10 -14.72 9.60
C GLU A 201 17.83 -15.44 10.08
N ARG A 202 17.04 -15.96 9.14
CA ARG A 202 15.96 -16.89 9.48
C ARG A 202 16.58 -18.22 9.88
N ASN A 203 15.97 -18.90 10.86
CA ASN A 203 16.41 -20.25 11.20
C ASN A 203 16.06 -21.25 10.09
N CYS A 204 16.56 -22.49 10.19
CA CYS A 204 16.36 -23.55 9.19
C CYS A 204 14.89 -23.93 8.91
N ILE A 205 13.93 -23.42 9.70
CA ILE A 205 12.48 -23.62 9.53
C ILE A 205 11.83 -22.32 8.98
N GLY A 206 12.62 -21.34 8.54
CA GLY A 206 12.14 -20.06 8.04
C GLY A 206 11.58 -19.13 9.11
N LYS A 207 11.76 -19.42 10.40
CA LYS A 207 11.32 -18.54 11.49
C LYS A 207 12.38 -17.49 11.80
N GLU A 208 11.97 -16.23 11.78
CA GLU A 208 12.74 -15.08 12.24
C GLU A 208 13.04 -15.20 13.74
N LYS A 209 14.25 -14.82 14.17
CA LYS A 209 14.65 -14.75 15.57
C LYS A 209 15.40 -13.45 15.84
N GLY A 210 14.83 -12.59 16.69
CA GLY A 210 15.56 -11.50 17.34
C GLY A 210 15.30 -10.09 16.81
N VAL A 211 14.50 -9.92 15.75
CA VAL A 211 14.13 -8.60 15.23
C VAL A 211 13.34 -7.79 16.25
N ASP A 212 12.25 -8.35 16.79
CA ASP A 212 11.39 -7.68 17.78
C ASP A 212 12.19 -7.24 19.01
N ASN A 213 13.03 -8.14 19.51
CA ASN A 213 13.91 -7.87 20.66
C ASN A 213 14.91 -6.74 20.38
N PHE A 214 15.48 -6.69 19.17
CA PHE A 214 16.47 -5.68 18.82
C PHE A 214 15.83 -4.31 18.60
N ILE A 215 14.67 -4.25 17.94
CA ILE A 215 13.87 -3.03 17.79
C ILE A 215 13.46 -2.52 19.18
N THR A 216 12.93 -3.39 20.04
CA THR A 216 12.59 -3.06 21.44
C THR A 216 13.78 -2.47 22.20
N LEU A 217 14.96 -3.09 22.08
CA LEU A 217 16.20 -2.58 22.68
C LEU A 217 16.59 -1.20 22.14
N LYS A 218 16.41 -0.96 20.84
CA LYS A 218 16.76 0.30 20.18
C LYS A 218 15.79 1.43 20.58
N MET A 219 14.49 1.15 20.62
CA MET A 219 13.46 2.06 21.14
C MET A 219 13.75 2.41 22.59
N ALA A 220 13.96 1.41 23.46
CA ALA A 220 14.29 1.62 24.87
C ALA A 220 15.54 2.48 25.06
N LYS A 221 16.62 2.20 24.32
CA LYS A 221 17.82 3.04 24.36
C LYS A 221 17.56 4.48 23.97
N ALA A 222 16.69 4.74 23.01
CA ALA A 222 16.33 6.10 22.62
C ALA A 222 15.59 6.81 23.75
N PHE A 223 14.47 6.25 24.24
CA PHE A 223 13.66 6.96 25.24
C PHE A 223 14.24 7.01 26.65
N TYR A 224 15.24 6.16 26.98
CA TYR A 224 15.97 6.26 28.25
C TYR A 224 17.16 7.24 28.23
N ARG A 225 17.69 7.60 27.04
CA ARG A 225 18.95 8.37 26.94
C ARG A 225 18.76 9.74 26.31
N GLU A 226 17.81 9.86 25.41
CA GLU A 226 17.53 11.10 24.69
C GLU A 226 16.46 11.92 25.41
N SER A 227 16.39 13.21 25.10
CA SER A 227 15.27 14.03 25.55
C SER A 227 13.98 13.64 24.83
N PRO A 228 12.81 13.69 25.51
CA PRO A 228 11.54 13.33 24.90
C PRO A 228 11.28 14.06 23.58
N GLY A 229 10.90 13.28 22.57
CA GLY A 229 10.44 13.74 21.28
C GLY A 229 9.30 12.83 20.79
N THR A 230 9.24 12.60 19.48
CA THR A 230 8.30 11.64 18.90
C THR A 230 8.99 10.33 18.56
N LEU A 231 8.50 9.23 19.12
CA LEU A 231 8.91 7.87 18.78
C LEU A 231 7.96 7.29 17.73
N VAL A 232 8.48 6.94 16.56
CA VAL A 232 7.74 6.34 15.47
C VAL A 232 8.13 4.88 15.31
N LEU A 233 7.14 3.99 15.40
CA LEU A 233 7.29 2.58 15.04
C LEU A 233 6.55 2.29 13.71
N ILE A 234 7.26 1.67 12.77
CA ILE A 234 6.70 1.13 11.53
C ILE A 234 6.66 -0.40 11.67
N ALA A 235 5.67 -0.87 12.42
CA ALA A 235 5.37 -2.27 12.69
C ALA A 235 3.94 -2.39 13.25
N GLY A 236 3.30 -3.55 13.05
CA GLY A 236 1.95 -3.81 13.55
C GLY A 236 1.87 -4.84 14.65
N ASP A 237 2.99 -5.48 15.02
CA ASP A 237 3.00 -6.57 15.98
C ASP A 237 2.63 -6.08 17.39
N GLY A 238 1.80 -6.87 18.09
CA GLY A 238 1.40 -6.59 19.47
C GLY A 238 2.55 -6.71 20.47
N ASP A 239 3.62 -7.45 20.12
CA ASP A 239 4.78 -7.65 20.99
C ASP A 239 5.52 -6.34 21.32
N TYR A 240 5.35 -5.29 20.50
CA TYR A 240 5.90 -3.96 20.78
C TYR A 240 5.09 -3.15 21.79
N PHE A 241 3.86 -3.54 22.10
CA PHE A 241 2.88 -2.72 22.84
C PHE A 241 3.40 -2.23 24.20
N GLU A 242 3.96 -3.12 25.02
CA GLU A 242 4.48 -2.76 26.34
C GLU A 242 5.65 -1.77 26.26
N THR A 243 6.49 -1.88 25.23
CA THR A 243 7.61 -0.95 25.00
C THR A 243 7.10 0.44 24.57
N LEU A 244 6.05 0.49 23.75
CA LEU A 244 5.40 1.74 23.36
C LEU A 244 4.77 2.43 24.56
N LEU A 245 4.09 1.69 25.45
CA LEU A 245 3.56 2.23 26.70
C LEU A 245 4.66 2.77 27.62
N GLU A 246 5.81 2.11 27.67
CA GLU A 246 6.95 2.62 28.43
C GLU A 246 7.45 3.96 27.87
N ALA A 247 7.55 4.11 26.53
CA ALA A 247 7.89 5.41 25.93
C ALA A 247 6.90 6.51 26.33
N VAL A 248 5.59 6.21 26.33
CA VAL A 248 4.55 7.14 26.81
C VAL A 248 4.75 7.50 28.29
N ASN A 249 5.11 6.54 29.14
CA ASN A 249 5.42 6.80 30.55
C ASN A 249 6.61 7.77 30.70
N PHE A 250 7.59 7.67 29.81
CA PHE A 250 8.73 8.58 29.68
C PHE A 250 8.42 9.90 28.96
N LYS A 251 7.14 10.23 28.75
CA LYS A 251 6.65 11.48 28.17
C LYS A 251 7.01 11.67 26.70
N TRP A 252 7.23 10.57 25.98
CA TRP A 252 7.35 10.59 24.53
C TRP A 252 5.98 10.60 23.88
N GLU A 253 5.85 11.35 22.80
CA GLU A 253 4.76 11.17 21.85
C GLU A 253 5.03 9.88 21.07
N VAL A 254 4.02 9.05 20.88
CA VAL A 254 4.17 7.75 20.21
C VAL A 254 3.28 7.68 18.98
N GLU A 255 3.90 7.41 17.85
CA GLU A 255 3.23 7.18 16.56
C GLU A 255 3.49 5.76 16.09
N VAL A 256 2.44 5.08 15.63
CA VAL A 256 2.58 3.80 14.93
C VAL A 256 2.04 3.95 13.52
N TRP A 257 2.89 3.73 12.53
CA TRP A 257 2.55 3.80 11.11
C TRP A 257 2.54 2.39 10.54
N PHE A 258 1.37 1.83 10.30
CA PHE A 258 1.28 0.46 9.81
C PHE A 258 0.05 0.19 8.95
N TRP A 259 0.06 -0.95 8.26
CA TRP A 259 -1.09 -1.46 7.52
C TRP A 259 -2.23 -1.83 8.48
N LYS A 260 -3.47 -1.88 8.00
CA LYS A 260 -4.69 -2.20 8.78
C LYS A 260 -4.59 -3.45 9.66
N GLY A 261 -3.70 -4.38 9.29
CA GLY A 261 -3.37 -5.60 10.02
C GLY A 261 -2.70 -5.42 11.39
N ALA A 262 -2.43 -4.19 11.85
CA ALA A 262 -1.85 -3.97 13.18
C ALA A 262 -2.71 -4.55 14.32
N SER A 263 -2.05 -4.90 15.43
CA SER A 263 -2.66 -5.42 16.64
C SER A 263 -3.77 -4.52 17.19
N GLY A 264 -4.83 -5.13 17.71
CA GLY A 264 -5.95 -4.42 18.33
C GLY A 264 -5.54 -3.61 19.57
N TYR A 265 -4.52 -4.07 20.30
CA TYR A 265 -3.99 -3.37 21.47
C TYR A 265 -3.39 -2.01 21.10
N ILE A 266 -2.57 -1.97 20.04
CA ILE A 266 -1.97 -0.74 19.52
C ILE A 266 -3.05 0.24 19.04
N LYS A 267 -4.02 -0.26 18.26
CA LYS A 267 -5.09 0.58 17.70
C LYS A 267 -6.06 1.11 18.75
N GLY A 268 -6.23 0.39 19.86
CA GLY A 268 -7.18 0.73 20.93
C GLY A 268 -6.61 1.64 22.01
N GLU A 269 -5.29 1.87 22.04
CA GLU A 269 -4.66 2.73 23.06
C GLU A 269 -4.68 4.20 22.65
N ALA A 270 -5.42 5.02 23.40
CA ALA A 270 -5.65 6.42 23.09
C ALA A 270 -4.38 7.29 23.11
N LYS A 271 -3.32 6.85 23.80
CA LYS A 271 -2.03 7.57 23.86
C LYS A 271 -1.07 7.20 22.72
N ILE A 272 -1.45 6.28 21.83
CA ILE A 272 -0.68 5.88 20.67
C ILE A 272 -1.38 6.40 19.42
N HIS A 273 -0.70 7.26 18.66
CA HIS A 273 -1.22 7.79 17.41
C HIS A 273 -1.02 6.78 16.28
N TYR A 274 -2.06 6.01 15.98
CA TYR A 274 -2.04 5.03 14.90
C TYR A 274 -2.42 5.64 13.54
N THR A 275 -1.53 5.52 12.54
CA THR A 275 -1.76 5.95 11.16
C THR A 275 -1.75 4.76 10.21
N GLN A 276 -2.82 4.62 9.42
CA GLN A 276 -2.97 3.57 8.41
C GLN A 276 -2.19 3.91 7.13
N LEU A 277 -1.25 3.05 6.75
CA LEU A 277 -0.43 3.23 5.55
C LEU A 277 -1.24 3.16 4.26
N GLU A 278 -2.41 2.50 4.25
CA GLU A 278 -3.32 2.46 3.10
C GLU A 278 -3.75 3.85 2.62
N THR A 279 -3.73 4.84 3.50
CA THR A 279 -4.12 6.22 3.20
C THR A 279 -3.03 7.00 2.46
N CYS A 280 -1.77 6.53 2.49
CA CYS A 280 -0.62 7.27 1.99
C CYS A 280 0.41 6.43 1.23
N TYR A 281 0.20 5.12 1.03
CA TYR A 281 1.18 4.23 0.39
C TYR A 281 1.65 4.70 -0.99
N LYS A 282 0.80 5.40 -1.76
CA LYS A 282 1.16 5.93 -3.08
C LYS A 282 2.29 6.96 -3.06
N PHE A 283 2.61 7.53 -1.88
CA PHE A 283 3.75 8.43 -1.70
C PHE A 283 5.09 7.72 -1.68
N PHE A 284 5.12 6.42 -1.38
CA PHE A 284 6.38 5.69 -1.17
C PHE A 284 6.37 4.28 -1.79
N VAL A 285 5.27 3.87 -2.42
CA VAL A 285 5.16 2.59 -3.10
C VAL A 285 4.80 2.82 -4.55
N TYR A 286 5.56 2.18 -5.43
CA TYR A 286 5.30 2.10 -6.86
C TYR A 286 5.71 0.75 -7.38
N ALA A 287 5.33 0.44 -8.62
CA ALA A 287 5.73 -0.81 -9.25
C ALA A 287 6.67 -0.56 -10.44
N THR A 288 7.43 -1.58 -10.83
CA THR A 288 8.41 -1.49 -11.91
C THR A 288 8.26 -2.60 -12.94
N GLY A 289 8.87 -2.40 -14.12
CA GLY A 289 8.95 -3.43 -15.16
C GLY A 289 7.85 -3.34 -16.23
N ASP A 290 7.79 -4.34 -17.11
CA ASP A 290 7.03 -4.27 -18.36
C ASP A 290 5.50 -4.33 -18.19
N ASN A 291 4.79 -3.57 -19.02
CA ASN A 291 3.32 -3.61 -19.11
C ASN A 291 2.83 -4.90 -19.78
N ARG A 292 2.63 -5.94 -18.97
CA ARG A 292 2.08 -7.24 -19.41
C ARG A 292 0.55 -7.31 -19.39
N TYR A 293 -0.12 -6.28 -18.87
CA TYR A 293 -1.56 -6.27 -18.63
C TYR A 293 -2.34 -5.34 -19.57
N ASN A 294 -1.70 -4.85 -20.64
CA ASN A 294 -2.29 -3.86 -21.56
C ASN A 294 -2.85 -2.64 -20.81
N MET A 295 -2.12 -2.19 -19.79
CA MET A 295 -2.44 -1.00 -19.01
C MET A 295 -2.35 0.26 -19.86
N GLU A 296 -3.07 1.29 -19.45
CA GLU A 296 -3.01 2.59 -20.09
C GLU A 296 -1.61 3.16 -19.93
N THR A 297 -0.98 3.52 -21.04
CA THR A 297 0.46 3.82 -21.07
C THR A 297 0.70 5.28 -21.45
N LEU A 298 1.40 6.00 -20.58
CA LEU A 298 1.95 7.32 -20.85
C LEU A 298 3.44 7.20 -21.14
N GLU A 299 3.86 7.66 -22.30
CA GLU A 299 5.26 7.58 -22.76
C GLU A 299 5.82 9.00 -22.84
N PHE A 300 6.94 9.27 -22.16
CA PHE A 300 7.57 10.59 -22.21
C PHE A 300 9.10 10.52 -22.17
N THR A 301 9.71 11.59 -22.68
CA THR A 301 11.16 11.82 -22.67
C THR A 301 11.46 13.19 -22.06
N SER A 302 12.61 13.33 -21.42
CA SER A 302 13.12 14.58 -20.85
C SER A 302 14.58 14.76 -21.23
N ASP A 303 15.00 16.02 -21.40
CA ASP A 303 16.41 16.37 -21.63
C ASP A 303 17.26 16.17 -20.36
N THR A 304 16.61 16.18 -19.18
CA THR A 304 17.21 15.89 -17.88
C THR A 304 16.78 14.53 -17.38
N VAL A 305 17.67 13.84 -16.67
CA VAL A 305 17.32 12.62 -15.94
C VAL A 305 16.41 13.01 -14.78
N ILE A 306 15.16 12.54 -14.83
CA ILE A 306 14.21 12.63 -13.73
C ILE A 306 14.29 11.30 -12.97
N GLU A 307 14.51 11.33 -11.66
CA GLU A 307 14.56 10.12 -10.83
C GLU A 307 13.17 9.52 -10.61
N ASP A 308 13.09 8.20 -10.36
CA ASP A 308 11.81 7.53 -10.10
C ASP A 308 11.09 8.15 -8.90
N LYS A 309 11.82 8.52 -7.85
CA LYS A 309 11.27 9.18 -6.66
C LYS A 309 10.56 10.51 -6.98
N GLU A 310 11.08 11.29 -7.93
CA GLU A 310 10.46 12.56 -8.33
C GLU A 310 9.12 12.31 -9.03
N ILE A 311 9.09 11.31 -9.93
CA ILE A 311 7.87 10.89 -10.62
C ILE A 311 6.83 10.40 -9.60
N VAL A 312 7.25 9.61 -8.62
CA VAL A 312 6.37 9.11 -7.56
C VAL A 312 5.78 10.27 -6.77
N GLU A 313 6.57 11.27 -6.41
CA GLU A 313 6.07 12.47 -5.71
C GLU A 313 5.02 13.24 -6.51
N TRP A 314 5.24 13.43 -7.82
CA TRP A 314 4.27 14.07 -8.69
C TRP A 314 2.93 13.35 -8.68
N LEU A 315 2.98 12.03 -8.83
CA LEU A 315 1.80 11.19 -8.95
C LEU A 315 1.10 11.01 -7.60
N ALA A 316 1.85 10.96 -6.50
CA ALA A 316 1.31 10.91 -5.15
C ALA A 316 0.50 12.17 -4.81
N ASN A 317 0.94 13.36 -5.24
CA ASN A 317 0.18 14.60 -5.10
C ASN A 317 -1.14 14.59 -5.89
N LEU A 318 -1.23 13.75 -6.92
CA LEU A 318 -2.44 13.49 -7.68
C LEU A 318 -3.23 12.29 -7.15
N ASN A 319 -2.78 11.68 -6.05
CA ASN A 319 -3.32 10.44 -5.49
C ASN A 319 -3.33 9.28 -6.51
N LEU A 320 -2.35 9.23 -7.40
CA LEU A 320 -2.19 8.21 -8.43
C LEU A 320 -1.14 7.19 -8.02
N PHE A 321 -1.47 5.90 -8.19
CA PHE A 321 -0.49 4.82 -8.12
C PHE A 321 -0.01 4.52 -9.54
N CYS A 322 1.28 4.25 -9.72
CA CYS A 322 1.83 4.00 -11.04
C CYS A 322 2.84 2.87 -11.08
N TRP A 323 3.04 2.37 -12.29
CA TRP A 323 4.15 1.50 -12.65
C TRP A 323 5.11 2.30 -13.52
N ILE A 324 6.39 2.23 -13.19
CA ILE A 324 7.46 2.95 -13.90
C ILE A 324 8.34 1.94 -14.63
N ASN A 325 8.62 2.23 -15.89
CA ASN A 325 9.56 1.46 -16.69
C ASN A 325 10.43 2.37 -17.53
N ARG A 326 11.71 2.02 -17.67
CA ARG A 326 12.69 2.82 -18.39
C ARG A 326 13.27 1.99 -19.52
N LYS A 327 13.12 2.46 -20.76
CA LYS A 327 13.71 1.81 -21.94
C LYS A 327 14.31 2.85 -22.86
N SER A 328 15.61 2.71 -23.13
CA SER A 328 16.32 3.47 -24.17
C SER A 328 16.14 5.00 -24.05
N GLY A 329 16.16 5.55 -22.84
CA GLY A 329 15.98 6.99 -22.58
C GLY A 329 14.52 7.46 -22.54
N THR A 330 13.55 6.56 -22.76
CA THR A 330 12.13 6.83 -22.61
C THR A 330 11.62 6.30 -21.28
N THR A 331 10.82 7.11 -20.60
CA THR A 331 10.08 6.73 -19.41
C THR A 331 8.66 6.35 -19.78
N TYR A 332 8.22 5.21 -19.27
CA TYR A 332 6.87 4.68 -19.44
C TYR A 332 6.20 4.65 -18.08
N LEU A 333 5.04 5.29 -18.00
CA LEU A 333 4.15 5.19 -16.84
C LEU A 333 2.93 4.38 -17.24
N TYR A 334 2.60 3.37 -16.45
CA TYR A 334 1.40 2.57 -16.65
C TYR A 334 0.34 2.87 -15.59
N PHE A 335 -0.91 2.95 -16.03
CA PHE A 335 -2.07 3.31 -15.23
C PHE A 335 -3.20 2.28 -15.41
N ASN A 336 -4.05 2.17 -14.39
CA ASN A 336 -5.12 1.17 -14.40
C ASN A 336 -6.27 1.51 -15.34
N ASP A 337 -6.52 2.80 -15.53
CA ASP A 337 -7.59 3.28 -16.40
C ASP A 337 -7.22 4.61 -17.07
N ALA A 338 -7.97 4.95 -18.12
CA ALA A 338 -7.66 6.09 -18.96
C ALA A 338 -7.84 7.44 -18.23
N ARG A 339 -8.65 7.49 -17.16
CA ARG A 339 -8.82 8.71 -16.37
C ARG A 339 -7.56 9.01 -15.57
N GLU A 340 -6.98 8.01 -14.92
CA GLU A 340 -5.71 8.15 -14.20
C GLU A 340 -4.60 8.65 -15.13
N LEU A 341 -4.48 8.04 -16.32
CA LEU A 341 -3.53 8.48 -17.35
C LEU A 341 -3.77 9.93 -17.76
N ASN A 342 -5.02 10.32 -18.02
CA ASN A 342 -5.34 11.67 -18.48
C ASN A 342 -5.08 12.73 -17.38
N ILE A 343 -5.32 12.40 -16.10
CA ILE A 343 -4.98 13.26 -14.96
C ILE A 343 -3.46 13.45 -14.90
N ALA A 344 -2.68 12.36 -14.91
CA ALA A 344 -1.23 12.42 -14.88
C ALA A 344 -0.67 13.22 -16.08
N LYS A 345 -1.10 12.88 -17.30
CA LYS A 345 -0.69 13.56 -18.53
C LYS A 345 -0.98 15.05 -18.47
N GLY A 346 -2.22 15.43 -18.11
CA GLY A 346 -2.64 16.83 -18.06
C GLY A 346 -1.87 17.65 -17.03
N TRP A 347 -1.53 17.04 -15.89
CA TRP A 347 -0.70 17.69 -14.87
C TRP A 347 0.76 17.82 -15.32
N ILE A 348 1.37 16.73 -15.80
CA ILE A 348 2.77 16.73 -16.27
C ILE A 348 2.96 17.78 -17.38
N MET A 349 2.06 17.84 -18.37
CA MET A 349 2.16 18.83 -19.45
C MET A 349 2.07 20.29 -18.97
N ARG A 350 1.40 20.54 -17.85
CA ARG A 350 1.20 21.88 -17.31
C ARG A 350 2.38 22.31 -16.44
N GLU A 351 2.83 21.44 -15.54
CA GLU A 351 3.88 21.76 -14.56
C GLU A 351 5.30 21.55 -15.11
N HIS A 352 5.48 20.57 -16.00
CA HIS A 352 6.77 20.15 -16.53
C HIS A 352 6.84 20.37 -18.05
N LYS A 353 7.11 21.63 -18.44
CA LYS A 353 7.16 22.05 -19.86
C LYS A 353 8.36 21.48 -20.61
N GLU A 354 9.38 21.05 -19.88
CA GLU A 354 10.57 20.36 -20.37
C GLU A 354 10.29 18.91 -20.82
N ILE A 355 9.16 18.33 -20.42
CA ILE A 355 8.81 16.95 -20.75
C ILE A 355 8.10 16.88 -22.11
N THR A 356 8.59 16.01 -22.99
CA THR A 356 7.96 15.70 -24.27
C THR A 356 7.19 14.39 -24.17
N ILE A 357 5.86 14.46 -24.37
CA ILE A 357 4.96 13.28 -24.33
C ILE A 357 4.70 12.76 -25.75
N TRP A 358 4.80 11.45 -25.93
CA TRP A 358 4.57 10.78 -27.20
C TRP A 358 3.11 10.31 -27.33
N GLU A 359 2.45 10.68 -28.43
CA GLU A 359 1.11 10.17 -28.76
C GLU A 359 1.18 9.09 -29.84
N LYS A 360 0.64 7.90 -29.54
CA LYS A 360 0.34 6.92 -30.60
C LYS A 360 -0.79 7.46 -31.47
N LYS A 361 -0.46 7.92 -32.68
CA LYS A 361 -1.46 8.21 -33.72
C LYS A 361 -2.20 6.91 -34.07
N VAL A 362 -3.42 6.73 -33.56
CA VAL A 362 -4.29 5.63 -33.94
C VAL A 362 -4.76 5.84 -35.38
N GLN A 363 -4.04 5.27 -36.36
CA GLN A 363 -4.61 5.05 -37.69
C GLN A 363 -5.67 3.96 -37.59
N ARG A 364 -6.95 4.36 -37.63
CA ARG A 364 -8.07 3.43 -37.85
C ARG A 364 -7.87 2.70 -39.19
N ARG A 365 -7.26 1.52 -39.18
CA ARG A 365 -7.27 0.61 -40.33
C ARG A 365 -8.66 -0.01 -40.44
N LYS A 366 -9.38 0.31 -41.51
CA LYS A 366 -10.55 -0.46 -41.96
C LYS A 366 -10.11 -1.92 -42.12
N GLN A 367 -10.77 -2.84 -41.42
CA GLN A 367 -10.57 -4.27 -41.63
C GLN A 367 -11.10 -4.64 -43.02
N THR A 368 -10.19 -4.92 -43.94
CA THR A 368 -10.50 -5.65 -45.18
C THR A 368 -10.16 -7.12 -44.93
N GLN A 369 -11.21 -7.93 -44.86
CA GLN A 369 -11.14 -9.37 -44.63
C GLN A 369 -10.43 -10.04 -45.83
N THR A 370 -9.26 -10.61 -45.60
CA THR A 370 -8.61 -11.49 -46.60
C THR A 370 -8.18 -12.78 -45.92
N LYS A 371 -8.83 -13.88 -46.32
CA LYS A 371 -8.45 -15.25 -45.98
C LYS A 371 -7.03 -15.53 -46.46
N LEU A 372 -6.17 -16.05 -45.60
CA LEU A 372 -5.00 -16.83 -46.02
C LEU A 372 -4.86 -18.06 -45.13
N THR A 373 -4.83 -19.19 -45.83
CA THR A 373 -4.61 -20.56 -45.38
C THR A 373 -3.14 -20.84 -45.15
N GLY A 374 -2.83 -21.67 -44.13
CA GLY A 374 -1.79 -22.70 -44.23
C GLY A 374 -0.54 -22.52 -43.36
N GLY A 375 -0.21 -23.60 -42.64
CA GLY A 375 1.17 -24.01 -42.37
C GLY A 375 1.67 -23.83 -40.93
N ILE A 376 1.48 -24.86 -40.11
CA ILE A 376 2.22 -25.06 -38.85
C ILE A 376 3.55 -25.74 -39.22
N ASN A 377 4.67 -25.23 -38.71
CA ASN A 377 5.93 -25.97 -38.56
C ASN A 377 6.51 -25.62 -37.18
N GLU A 378 6.41 -26.56 -36.24
CA GLU A 378 7.18 -26.58 -34.99
C GLU A 378 8.51 -27.29 -35.25
N SER A 379 9.61 -26.69 -34.78
CA SER A 379 10.91 -27.35 -34.67
C SER A 379 11.50 -27.08 -33.29
N GLU A 380 11.44 -28.13 -32.46
CA GLU A 380 12.39 -28.62 -31.44
C GLU A 380 13.32 -27.63 -30.70
N ARG A 381 13.16 -27.59 -29.37
CA ARG A 381 14.25 -27.33 -28.41
C ARG A 381 14.25 -28.43 -27.34
N ASN A 382 15.30 -29.25 -27.36
CA ASN A 382 15.61 -30.21 -26.30
C ASN A 382 16.37 -29.50 -25.16
N GLY A 383 15.87 -29.66 -23.93
CA GLY A 383 16.56 -29.34 -22.68
C GLY A 383 15.85 -30.06 -21.54
N VAL A 384 16.52 -31.06 -20.96
CA VAL A 384 16.04 -31.84 -19.81
C VAL A 384 16.25 -30.99 -18.55
N GLY A 385 15.17 -30.71 -17.82
CA GLY A 385 15.16 -29.94 -16.57
C GLY A 385 13.86 -30.19 -15.81
N SER A 386 13.90 -29.99 -14.49
CA SER A 386 12.81 -30.26 -13.53
C SER A 386 11.45 -29.76 -14.00
N MET A 387 10.39 -30.47 -13.62
CA MET A 387 9.01 -30.24 -14.08
C MET A 387 8.55 -28.80 -13.81
N ASP A 388 8.41 -27.97 -14.86
CA ASP A 388 7.81 -26.64 -14.74
C ASP A 388 6.27 -26.68 -14.75
N LYS A 389 5.64 -25.54 -14.46
CA LYS A 389 4.17 -25.38 -14.44
C LYS A 389 3.48 -25.84 -15.73
N SER A 390 4.13 -25.72 -16.90
CA SER A 390 3.55 -26.11 -18.19
C SER A 390 3.43 -27.64 -18.32
N HIS A 391 4.33 -28.39 -17.68
CA HIS A 391 4.26 -29.84 -17.62
C HIS A 391 3.16 -30.33 -16.66
N ILE A 392 2.89 -29.60 -15.58
CA ILE A 392 1.77 -29.87 -14.66
C ILE A 392 0.44 -29.54 -15.34
N GLU A 393 0.36 -28.44 -16.08
CA GLU A 393 -0.80 -28.11 -16.90
C GLU A 393 -1.04 -29.16 -17.98
N ALA A 394 0.00 -29.65 -18.65
CA ALA A 394 -0.10 -30.75 -19.63
C ALA A 394 -0.55 -32.07 -18.99
N LEU A 395 -0.05 -32.41 -17.80
CA LEU A 395 -0.46 -33.61 -17.05
C LEU A 395 -1.91 -33.48 -16.57
N ALA A 396 -2.30 -32.33 -16.03
CA ALA A 396 -3.65 -32.03 -15.59
C ALA A 396 -4.64 -32.04 -16.77
N ILE A 397 -4.29 -31.46 -17.92
CA ILE A 397 -5.10 -31.51 -19.15
C ILE A 397 -5.23 -32.96 -19.63
N ASN A 398 -4.16 -33.76 -19.56
CA ASN A 398 -4.21 -35.18 -19.92
C ASN A 398 -5.12 -36.00 -18.99
N ILE A 399 -5.08 -35.76 -17.68
CA ILE A 399 -5.96 -36.43 -16.68
C ILE A 399 -7.42 -35.98 -16.84
N VAL A 400 -7.65 -34.68 -17.04
CA VAL A 400 -9.00 -34.08 -17.17
C VAL A 400 -9.65 -34.41 -18.51
N SER A 401 -8.87 -34.65 -19.57
CA SER A 401 -9.41 -34.94 -20.92
C SER A 401 -10.18 -36.25 -21.04
N LYS A 402 -10.10 -37.17 -20.05
CA LYS A 402 -10.67 -38.51 -20.18
C LYS A 402 -11.29 -39.04 -18.89
N ALA A 403 -12.39 -38.43 -18.51
CA ALA A 403 -13.28 -39.00 -17.50
C ALA A 403 -13.97 -40.32 -17.94
N ASN A 404 -13.69 -40.98 -19.09
CA ASN A 404 -14.31 -42.29 -19.38
C ASN A 404 -13.76 -43.25 -20.49
N ARG A 405 -12.59 -43.05 -21.15
CA ARG A 405 -11.98 -44.11 -22.01
C ARG A 405 -10.46 -44.00 -22.15
N SER A 406 -9.73 -45.10 -21.93
CA SER A 406 -8.28 -45.26 -22.11
C SER A 406 -7.78 -44.66 -23.43
N SER A 407 -6.75 -43.82 -23.38
CA SER A 407 -5.96 -43.44 -24.57
C SER A 407 -4.79 -44.37 -24.67
N GLU A 408 -4.66 -45.03 -25.82
CA GLU A 408 -3.36 -45.35 -26.35
C GLU A 408 -2.71 -44.01 -26.79
N ASN A 409 -1.44 -43.78 -26.43
CA ASN A 409 -0.63 -42.57 -26.63
C ASN A 409 -0.82 -41.42 -25.62
N ILE A 410 -0.60 -41.68 -24.33
CA ILE A 410 -0.33 -40.63 -23.34
C ILE A 410 1.18 -40.36 -23.36
N ASN A 411 1.60 -39.16 -23.78
CA ASN A 411 2.99 -38.73 -23.64
C ASN A 411 3.15 -38.11 -22.23
N ILE A 412 3.67 -38.90 -21.28
CA ILE A 412 3.96 -38.44 -19.93
C ILE A 412 5.36 -37.79 -19.97
N PRO A 413 5.50 -36.52 -19.55
CA PRO A 413 6.82 -35.88 -19.51
C PRO A 413 7.73 -36.65 -18.55
N LYS A 414 8.96 -36.94 -18.98
CA LYS A 414 9.97 -37.52 -18.09
C LYS A 414 10.32 -36.51 -17.01
N VAL A 415 10.41 -36.98 -15.77
CA VAL A 415 10.88 -36.19 -14.63
C VAL A 415 12.02 -36.89 -13.92
N ASP A 416 12.78 -36.11 -13.17
CA ASP A 416 13.85 -36.63 -12.35
C ASP A 416 13.28 -37.59 -11.29
N PRO A 417 14.01 -38.65 -10.92
CA PRO A 417 13.61 -39.59 -9.88
C PRO A 417 13.39 -38.91 -8.53
N CYS A 418 12.62 -39.55 -7.65
CA CYS A 418 12.41 -39.04 -6.30
C CYS A 418 13.74 -38.85 -5.57
N PRO A 419 14.06 -37.66 -5.04
CA PRO A 419 15.35 -37.42 -4.38
C PRO A 419 15.58 -38.27 -3.11
N ILE A 420 14.50 -38.73 -2.46
CA ILE A 420 14.58 -39.51 -1.22
C ILE A 420 14.92 -40.98 -1.52
N CYS A 421 14.20 -41.61 -2.46
CA CYS A 421 14.39 -43.05 -2.73
C CYS A 421 15.17 -43.36 -4.01
N GLY A 422 15.42 -42.38 -4.88
CA GLY A 422 16.13 -42.54 -6.15
C GLY A 422 15.33 -43.22 -7.26
N GLU A 423 14.06 -43.55 -7.02
CA GLU A 423 13.21 -44.29 -7.97
C GLU A 423 12.34 -43.34 -8.81
N ASP A 424 11.98 -43.77 -10.03
CA ASP A 424 11.14 -43.01 -10.96
C ASP A 424 9.78 -42.66 -10.32
N ILE A 425 9.39 -41.38 -10.40
CA ILE A 425 8.15 -40.83 -9.80
C ILE A 425 6.88 -41.59 -10.24
N TYR A 426 6.91 -42.16 -11.45
CA TYR A 426 5.76 -42.79 -12.07
C TYR A 426 5.69 -44.30 -11.90
N THR A 427 6.71 -44.94 -11.32
CA THR A 427 6.84 -46.40 -11.39
C THR A 427 7.39 -47.01 -10.10
N LEU A 428 6.54 -47.75 -9.39
CA LEU A 428 6.96 -48.86 -8.55
C LEU A 428 5.95 -50.01 -8.70
N GLU A 429 6.44 -51.17 -9.16
CA GLU A 429 5.75 -52.46 -9.39
C GLU A 429 4.22 -52.41 -9.64
N GLY A 430 3.81 -52.55 -10.91
CA GLY A 430 2.42 -52.75 -11.29
C GLY A 430 1.81 -51.71 -12.23
N GLY A 431 2.58 -50.72 -12.70
CA GLY A 431 2.14 -49.77 -13.73
C GLY A 431 1.09 -48.75 -13.28
N ILE A 432 0.96 -48.53 -11.97
CA ILE A 432 0.03 -47.54 -11.38
C ILE A 432 0.83 -46.32 -10.93
N ILE A 433 0.44 -45.13 -11.41
CA ILE A 433 0.98 -43.84 -10.95
C ILE A 433 0.58 -43.65 -9.49
N LYS A 434 1.56 -43.50 -8.58
CA LYS A 434 1.31 -43.19 -7.16
C LYS A 434 1.21 -41.67 -6.94
N GLU A 435 0.64 -41.28 -5.81
CA GLU A 435 0.58 -39.89 -5.36
C GLU A 435 2.00 -39.34 -5.15
N PHE A 436 2.24 -38.13 -5.63
CA PHE A 436 3.51 -37.43 -5.54
C PHE A 436 3.28 -35.98 -5.11
N THR A 437 4.29 -35.39 -4.45
CA THR A 437 4.26 -34.02 -3.93
C THR A 437 5.30 -33.18 -4.65
N LEU A 438 4.92 -32.00 -5.12
CA LEU A 438 5.85 -30.99 -5.61
C LEU A 438 6.22 -30.06 -4.46
N ALA A 439 7.50 -29.97 -4.12
CA ALA A 439 8.00 -29.00 -3.17
C ALA A 439 8.17 -27.62 -3.83
N SER A 440 8.17 -26.57 -3.01
CA SER A 440 8.38 -25.19 -3.48
C SER A 440 9.73 -24.96 -4.16
N CYS A 441 10.73 -25.82 -3.89
CA CYS A 441 12.04 -25.82 -4.54
C CYS A 441 12.02 -26.42 -5.96
N GLY A 442 10.90 -26.99 -6.42
CA GLY A 442 10.77 -27.61 -7.75
C GLY A 442 11.02 -29.12 -7.77
N ASP A 443 11.47 -29.71 -6.66
CA ASP A 443 11.67 -31.16 -6.54
C ASP A 443 10.34 -31.89 -6.36
N ILE A 444 10.26 -33.09 -6.95
CA ILE A 444 9.09 -33.97 -6.83
C ILE A 444 9.45 -35.18 -5.99
N PHE A 445 8.62 -35.46 -4.99
CA PHE A 445 8.78 -36.59 -4.09
C PHE A 445 7.63 -37.56 -4.26
N HIS A 446 7.88 -38.85 -4.06
CA HIS A 446 6.77 -39.76 -3.72
C HIS A 446 6.15 -39.27 -2.42
N GLN A 447 4.82 -39.12 -2.38
CA GLN A 447 4.09 -38.63 -1.20
C GLN A 447 4.48 -39.43 0.05
N LYS A 448 4.55 -40.76 -0.07
CA LYS A 448 4.96 -41.66 1.03
C LYS A 448 6.39 -41.44 1.50
N CYS A 449 7.34 -41.19 0.58
CA CYS A 449 8.73 -40.93 0.94
C CYS A 449 8.86 -39.61 1.71
N LEU A 450 8.12 -38.59 1.31
CA LEU A 450 8.10 -37.31 2.01
C LEU A 450 7.46 -37.44 3.39
N GLU A 451 6.34 -38.16 3.49
CA GLU A 451 5.67 -38.42 4.77
C GLU A 451 6.56 -39.22 5.75
N GLU A 452 7.23 -40.27 5.29
CA GLU A 452 8.16 -41.06 6.10
C GLU A 452 9.36 -40.22 6.55
N TYR A 453 9.95 -39.44 5.63
CA TYR A 453 11.07 -38.55 5.94
C TYR A 453 10.71 -37.50 7.01
N LEU A 454 9.53 -36.89 6.92
CA LEU A 454 9.04 -35.90 7.88
C LEU A 454 8.70 -36.50 9.26
N VAL A 455 8.44 -37.81 9.33
CA VAL A 455 8.11 -38.51 10.58
C VAL A 455 9.37 -39.06 11.28
N ASP A 456 10.40 -39.46 10.52
CA ASP A 456 11.66 -39.97 11.06
C ASP A 456 12.59 -38.88 11.63
N ASP A 457 12.41 -37.60 11.25
CA ASP A 457 13.11 -36.44 11.84
C ASP A 457 12.57 -36.03 13.25
N GLY A 458 12.07 -37.01 14.01
CA GLY A 458 11.98 -36.94 15.48
C GLY A 458 13.37 -36.81 16.10
N PRO A 459 13.51 -36.39 17.37
CA PRO A 459 14.70 -35.72 17.88
C PRO A 459 15.87 -36.67 18.16
N HIS A 460 16.46 -37.31 17.15
CA HIS A 460 17.79 -37.93 17.17
C HIS A 460 18.23 -38.26 15.73
N GLY A 461 19.04 -37.39 15.10
CA GLY A 461 19.56 -37.69 13.77
C GLY A 461 20.47 -36.64 13.12
N HIS A 462 21.57 -36.29 13.81
CA HIS A 462 22.78 -35.58 13.34
C HIS A 462 22.68 -34.18 12.71
#